data_AF-A0A6G0VN82-F1
#
_entry.id   AF-A0A6G0VN82-F1
#
_cell.length_a   1.000
_cell.length_b   1.000
_cell.length_c   1.000
_cell.angle_alpha   90.00
_cell.angle_beta   90.00
_cell.angle_gamma   90.00
#
_symmetry.space_group_name_H-M   'P 1'
#
loop_
_entity.id
_entity.type
_entity.pdbx_description
1 polymer ?
#
loop_
_entity_poly.entity_id
_entity_poly.type
_entity_poly.pdbx_seq_one_letter_code
_entity_poly.pdbx_strand_id
1 'polypeptide(L)'
;KVANNQNLSETELEIENDTFQEHVATSLQSNKHGKTYCFRCSAHTIQLCVYDGLKNITNKEILNKARKVVKKLRTPTIANMLIKSGLKKAVLDCDTRWNSIYNMLQRLCELKAFCRMKAADIPSLELSNNDWNLIESLVLTLAPVKIGSVQLQRADITIGDFYGCWWKIRNGLIKANTELAKSITESMLKRQQILLDNDLFVAAIFLDPRFQPLLTPQMKIKAINHLCKLWTLIQTLKKRSGYSENDIPIDETEKSVLNMSVDPANNDDDDDDDFENFLKESTTVISNQPVNIKSIFQSFDGTQRISYNSDIREYWASKKNEHPELHELAQVTLAIPATQVSVERTFSSLKFILSDLRGNLTPSLLESIIFIIFRVFV
;
A
#
# COMPACT_ATOMS: atom_id res chain seq x y z
N LYS A 1 -26.25 -31.39 -6.10
CA LYS A 1 -26.25 -30.97 -7.53
C LYS A 1 -24.98 -30.18 -7.77
N VAL A 2 -23.95 -30.89 -8.22
CA VAL A 2 -22.63 -30.36 -8.57
C VAL A 2 -22.81 -29.64 -9.91
N ALA A 3 -22.74 -28.31 -9.91
CA ALA A 3 -22.86 -27.50 -11.11
C ALA A 3 -21.47 -26.99 -11.51
N ASN A 4 -21.05 -27.40 -12.72
CA ASN A 4 -20.06 -26.80 -13.60
C ASN A 4 -19.17 -25.69 -13.00
N ASN A 5 -18.03 -26.06 -12.41
CA ASN A 5 -16.85 -25.20 -12.49
C ASN A 5 -16.32 -25.30 -13.93
N GLN A 6 -16.76 -24.37 -14.78
CA GLN A 6 -16.00 -24.05 -15.99
C GLN A 6 -14.60 -23.62 -15.53
N ASN A 7 -13.55 -24.21 -16.12
CA ASN A 7 -12.17 -23.79 -15.93
C ASN A 7 -11.99 -22.38 -16.51
N LEU A 8 -12.44 -21.36 -15.77
CA LEU A 8 -12.11 -19.97 -16.01
C LEU A 8 -10.61 -19.80 -15.76
N SER A 9 -9.93 -19.13 -16.66
CA SER A 9 -8.53 -18.74 -16.45
C SER A 9 -8.43 -17.82 -15.22
N GLU A 10 -7.31 -17.82 -14.48
CA GLU A 10 -7.11 -16.88 -13.35
C GLU A 10 -7.32 -15.42 -13.78
N THR A 11 -7.09 -15.08 -15.05
CA THR A 11 -7.41 -13.76 -15.61
C THR A 11 -8.92 -13.47 -15.68
N GLU A 12 -9.75 -14.45 -16.02
CA GLU A 12 -11.21 -14.30 -15.98
C GLU A 12 -11.74 -14.24 -14.55
N LEU A 13 -11.15 -15.04 -13.65
CA LEU A 13 -11.43 -14.96 -12.20
C LEU A 13 -11.04 -13.59 -11.63
N GLU A 14 -9.94 -12.99 -12.08
CA GLU A 14 -9.51 -11.66 -11.65
C GLU A 14 -10.41 -10.54 -12.18
N ILE A 15 -10.97 -10.66 -13.39
CA ILE A 15 -11.92 -9.68 -13.95
C ILE A 15 -13.29 -9.78 -13.24
N GLU A 16 -13.78 -11.00 -12.98
CA GLU A 16 -14.97 -11.20 -12.14
C GLU A 16 -14.75 -10.66 -10.73
N ASN A 17 -13.56 -10.89 -10.16
CA ASN A 17 -13.20 -10.36 -8.84
C ASN A 17 -13.05 -8.83 -8.84
N ASP A 18 -12.56 -8.21 -9.93
CA ASP A 18 -12.52 -6.75 -10.09
C ASP A 18 -13.93 -6.17 -10.03
N THR A 19 -14.87 -6.77 -10.76
CA THR A 19 -16.27 -6.35 -10.80
C THR A 19 -16.96 -6.60 -9.45
N PHE A 20 -16.70 -7.73 -8.80
CA PHE A 20 -17.23 -8.04 -7.46
C PHE A 20 -16.70 -7.09 -6.39
N GLN A 21 -15.40 -6.79 -6.38
CA GLN A 21 -14.82 -5.82 -5.44
C GLN A 21 -15.38 -4.41 -5.64
N GLU A 22 -15.70 -4.00 -6.88
CA GLU A 22 -16.38 -2.73 -7.12
C GLU A 22 -17.78 -2.71 -6.51
N HIS A 23 -18.55 -3.78 -6.70
CA HIS A 23 -19.88 -3.91 -6.11
C HIS A 23 -19.83 -3.94 -4.59
N VAL A 24 -18.87 -4.65 -3.99
CA VAL A 24 -18.68 -4.69 -2.53
C VAL A 24 -18.28 -3.32 -2.00
N ALA A 25 -17.31 -2.64 -2.64
CA ALA A 25 -16.89 -1.31 -2.21
C ALA A 25 -18.04 -0.29 -2.31
N THR A 26 -18.79 -0.33 -3.42
CA THR A 26 -19.96 0.53 -3.63
C THR A 26 -21.09 0.22 -2.63
N SER A 27 -21.31 -1.06 -2.31
CA SER A 27 -22.32 -1.50 -1.33
C SER A 27 -21.96 -1.13 0.11
N LEU A 28 -20.68 -1.18 0.47
CA LEU A 28 -20.18 -0.77 1.78
C LEU A 28 -20.22 0.76 1.94
N GLN A 29 -19.94 1.51 0.86
CA GLN A 29 -19.99 2.98 0.86
C GLN A 29 -21.43 3.54 0.81
N SER A 30 -22.36 2.86 0.14
CA SER A 30 -23.78 3.28 0.01
C SER A 30 -24.63 3.01 1.25
N ASN A 31 -24.21 2.05 2.09
CA ASN A 31 -24.84 1.82 3.38
C ASN A 31 -24.46 2.94 4.37
N LYS A 32 -25.31 3.97 4.44
CA LYS A 32 -25.23 5.14 5.36
C LYS A 32 -25.13 4.80 6.87
N HIS A 33 -25.06 3.51 7.23
CA HIS A 33 -24.96 3.00 8.61
C HIS A 33 -23.73 2.09 8.83
N GLY A 34 -22.91 1.83 7.82
CA GLY A 34 -21.68 1.06 7.95
C GLY A 34 -20.53 1.96 8.36
N LYS A 35 -20.01 1.82 9.59
CA LYS A 35 -18.74 2.45 10.03
C LYS A 35 -17.49 1.87 9.34
N THR A 36 -17.68 1.07 8.29
CA THR A 36 -16.62 0.30 7.63
C THR A 36 -16.30 0.94 6.29
N TYR A 37 -15.06 1.38 6.14
CA TYR A 37 -14.55 1.95 4.91
C TYR A 37 -13.64 0.94 4.21
N CYS A 38 -13.64 0.95 2.88
CA CYS A 38 -12.73 0.14 2.08
C CYS A 38 -12.27 0.90 0.85
N PHE A 39 -11.12 0.48 0.31
CA PHE A 39 -10.61 0.87 -0.99
C PHE A 39 -9.88 -0.34 -1.60
N ARG A 40 -9.62 -0.28 -2.91
CA ARG A 40 -9.00 -1.39 -3.65
C ARG A 40 -7.53 -1.57 -3.27
N CYS A 41 -7.07 -2.82 -3.21
CA CYS A 41 -5.67 -3.16 -3.01
C CYS A 41 -4.79 -2.50 -4.09
N SER A 42 -3.77 -1.77 -3.66
CA SER A 42 -2.83 -1.07 -4.54
C SER A 42 -2.09 -1.99 -5.51
N ALA A 43 -1.58 -3.13 -5.03
CA ALA A 43 -0.85 -4.08 -5.86
C ALA A 43 -1.75 -4.71 -6.93
N HIS A 44 -2.99 -5.05 -6.55
CA HIS A 44 -3.99 -5.62 -7.47
C HIS A 44 -4.43 -4.59 -8.52
N THR A 45 -4.62 -3.32 -8.12
CA THR A 45 -4.97 -2.23 -9.04
C THR A 45 -3.93 -2.09 -10.17
N ILE A 46 -2.64 -2.19 -9.85
CA ILE A 46 -1.56 -2.12 -10.86
C ILE A 46 -1.59 -3.35 -11.78
N GLN A 47 -1.82 -4.53 -11.22
CA GLN A 47 -1.92 -5.77 -11.98
C GLN A 47 -3.02 -5.69 -13.04
N LEU A 48 -4.19 -5.17 -12.68
CA LEU A 48 -5.29 -4.94 -13.63
C LEU A 48 -4.90 -3.99 -14.76
N CYS A 49 -4.21 -2.88 -14.45
CA CYS A 49 -3.73 -1.95 -15.49
C CYS A 49 -2.78 -2.61 -16.50
N VAL A 50 -1.92 -3.52 -16.03
CA VAL A 50 -1.03 -4.28 -16.93
C VAL A 50 -1.82 -5.24 -17.81
N TYR A 51 -2.81 -5.94 -17.25
CA TYR A 51 -3.62 -6.87 -18.03
C TYR A 51 -4.49 -6.17 -19.06
N ASP A 52 -5.06 -5.01 -18.73
CA ASP A 52 -5.76 -4.17 -19.68
C ASP A 52 -4.86 -3.84 -20.89
N GLY A 53 -3.61 -3.43 -20.64
CA GLY A 53 -2.65 -3.13 -21.70
C GLY A 53 -2.20 -4.36 -22.52
N LEU A 54 -2.02 -5.51 -21.87
CA LEU A 54 -1.58 -6.75 -22.53
C LEU A 54 -2.70 -7.47 -23.30
N LYS A 55 -3.95 -7.04 -23.19
CA LYS A 55 -5.12 -7.71 -23.80
C LYS A 55 -5.08 -7.75 -25.33
N ASN A 56 -4.37 -6.81 -25.96
CA ASN A 56 -4.30 -6.64 -27.41
C ASN A 56 -3.74 -7.88 -28.14
N ILE A 57 -4.28 -8.17 -29.33
CA ILE A 57 -3.94 -9.35 -30.13
C ILE A 57 -2.44 -9.40 -30.45
N THR A 58 -1.86 -8.27 -30.86
CA THR A 58 -0.42 -8.15 -31.16
C THR A 58 0.45 -8.59 -29.99
N ASN A 59 0.09 -8.19 -28.76
CA ASN A 59 0.82 -8.56 -27.54
C ASN A 59 0.70 -10.07 -27.28
N LYS A 60 -0.48 -10.65 -27.44
CA LYS A 60 -0.69 -12.09 -27.28
C LYS A 60 0.11 -12.92 -28.29
N GLU A 61 0.16 -12.48 -29.55
CA GLU A 61 0.91 -13.16 -30.61
C GLU A 61 2.43 -13.14 -30.34
N ILE A 62 2.99 -11.98 -30.00
CA ILE A 62 4.43 -11.88 -29.73
C ILE A 62 4.81 -12.66 -28.46
N LEU A 63 3.96 -12.65 -27.42
CA LEU A 63 4.16 -13.46 -26.23
C LEU A 63 4.17 -14.97 -26.55
N ASN A 64 3.25 -15.42 -27.42
CA ASN A 64 3.23 -16.82 -27.85
C ASN A 64 4.48 -17.22 -28.65
N LYS A 65 5.00 -16.33 -29.51
CA LYS A 65 6.28 -16.54 -30.21
C LYS A 65 7.45 -16.62 -29.21
N ALA A 66 7.53 -15.67 -28.28
CA ALA A 66 8.56 -15.66 -27.24
C ALA A 66 8.53 -16.95 -26.39
N ARG A 67 7.34 -17.40 -25.97
CA ARG A 67 7.16 -18.66 -25.24
C ARG A 67 7.64 -19.88 -26.02
N LYS A 68 7.38 -19.96 -27.33
CA LYS A 68 7.85 -21.07 -28.17
C LYS A 68 9.39 -21.14 -28.16
N VAL A 69 10.06 -20.00 -28.35
CA VAL A 69 11.53 -19.93 -28.32
C VAL A 69 12.06 -20.28 -26.93
N VAL A 70 11.48 -19.73 -25.87
CA VAL A 70 11.89 -20.01 -24.48
C VAL A 70 11.69 -21.48 -24.13
N LYS A 71 10.58 -22.11 -24.53
CA LYS A 71 10.35 -23.56 -24.35
C LYS A 71 11.45 -24.37 -25.04
N LYS A 72 11.86 -23.97 -26.26
CA LYS A 72 12.97 -24.61 -26.96
C LYS A 72 14.31 -24.41 -26.23
N LEU A 73 14.62 -23.20 -25.78
CA LEU A 73 15.84 -22.91 -25.01
C LEU A 73 15.92 -23.71 -23.69
N ARG A 74 14.78 -24.09 -23.12
CA ARG A 74 14.69 -24.91 -21.91
C ARG A 74 14.88 -26.42 -22.15
N THR A 75 14.96 -26.88 -23.39
CA THR A 75 15.24 -28.30 -23.67
C THR A 75 16.63 -28.69 -23.13
N PRO A 76 16.83 -29.91 -22.60
CA PRO A 76 18.09 -30.28 -21.94
C PRO A 76 19.33 -30.03 -22.80
N THR A 77 19.26 -30.33 -24.09
CA THR A 77 20.36 -30.13 -25.05
C THR A 77 20.78 -28.66 -25.13
N ILE A 78 19.83 -27.76 -25.34
CA ILE A 78 20.12 -26.32 -25.50
C ILE A 78 20.45 -25.68 -24.14
N ALA A 79 19.75 -26.08 -23.07
CA ALA A 79 20.05 -25.62 -21.72
C ALA A 79 21.50 -25.96 -21.32
N ASN A 80 22.00 -27.15 -21.69
CA ASN A 80 23.39 -27.53 -21.48
C ASN A 80 24.36 -26.70 -22.35
N MET A 81 23.99 -26.35 -23.58
CA MET A 81 24.78 -25.43 -24.41
C MET A 81 24.87 -24.03 -23.80
N LEU A 82 23.77 -23.51 -23.23
CA LEU A 82 23.76 -22.22 -22.53
C LEU A 82 24.72 -22.24 -21.34
N ILE A 83 24.67 -23.28 -20.50
CA ILE A 83 25.57 -23.44 -19.35
C ILE A 83 27.04 -23.50 -19.81
N LYS A 84 27.35 -24.30 -20.84
CA LYS A 84 28.71 -24.41 -21.40
C LYS A 84 29.23 -23.08 -21.96
N SER A 85 28.32 -22.22 -22.42
CA SER A 85 28.64 -20.89 -22.93
C SER A 85 28.69 -19.81 -21.83
N GLY A 86 28.55 -20.19 -20.55
CA GLY A 86 28.52 -19.25 -19.42
C GLY A 86 27.23 -18.41 -19.32
N LEU A 87 26.17 -18.79 -20.04
CA LEU A 87 24.91 -18.05 -20.08
C LEU A 87 23.90 -18.57 -19.06
N LYS A 88 23.01 -17.68 -18.61
CA LYS A 88 21.91 -18.04 -17.71
C LYS A 88 20.89 -18.91 -18.45
N LYS A 89 20.28 -19.87 -17.74
CA LYS A 89 19.18 -20.69 -18.28
C LYS A 89 17.97 -19.84 -18.63
N ALA A 90 17.24 -20.22 -19.67
CA ALA A 90 15.97 -19.59 -20.02
C ALA A 90 14.90 -19.87 -18.94
N VAL A 91 14.00 -18.91 -18.73
CA VAL A 91 12.90 -18.97 -17.75
C VAL A 91 11.59 -18.83 -18.49
N LEU A 92 10.61 -19.69 -18.22
CA LEU A 92 9.26 -19.59 -18.80
C LEU A 92 8.37 -18.83 -17.84
N ASP A 93 7.46 -18.03 -18.38
CA ASP A 93 6.44 -17.35 -17.60
C ASP A 93 5.43 -18.35 -17.00
N CYS A 94 4.75 -17.90 -15.95
CA CYS A 94 3.55 -18.48 -15.41
C CYS A 94 2.40 -17.67 -16.01
N ASP A 95 1.51 -18.32 -16.77
CA ASP A 95 0.49 -17.66 -17.59
C ASP A 95 -0.38 -16.66 -16.80
N THR A 96 -0.46 -16.83 -15.48
CA THR A 96 -1.35 -16.08 -14.60
C THR A 96 -0.70 -14.91 -13.86
N ARG A 97 0.59 -14.62 -14.07
CA ARG A 97 1.28 -13.49 -13.40
C ARG A 97 2.14 -12.70 -14.38
N TRP A 98 1.73 -11.47 -14.71
CA TRP A 98 2.48 -10.59 -15.60
C TRP A 98 3.95 -10.36 -15.17
N ASN A 99 4.22 -10.41 -13.86
CA ASN A 99 5.57 -10.32 -13.30
C ASN A 99 6.53 -11.39 -13.86
N SER A 100 6.01 -12.56 -14.18
CA SER A 100 6.76 -13.67 -14.78
C SER A 100 6.94 -13.50 -16.29
N ILE A 101 5.99 -12.84 -16.97
CA ILE A 101 6.11 -12.43 -18.37
C ILE A 101 7.33 -11.51 -18.52
N TYR A 102 7.42 -10.46 -17.70
CA TYR A 102 8.59 -9.56 -17.72
C TYR A 102 9.91 -10.33 -17.53
N ASN A 103 9.98 -11.21 -16.53
CA ASN A 103 11.19 -11.99 -16.25
C ASN A 103 11.58 -12.91 -17.42
N MET A 104 10.60 -13.54 -18.07
CA MET A 104 10.83 -14.37 -19.26
C MET A 104 11.39 -13.53 -20.41
N LEU A 105 10.73 -12.40 -20.72
CA LEU A 105 11.12 -11.56 -21.85
C LEU A 105 12.49 -10.91 -21.62
N GLN A 106 12.75 -10.41 -20.40
CA GLN A 106 14.06 -9.87 -20.02
C GLN A 106 15.17 -10.92 -20.21
N ARG A 107 14.96 -12.16 -19.74
CA ARG A 107 15.90 -13.27 -19.94
C ARG A 107 16.06 -13.63 -21.41
N LEU A 108 14.98 -13.57 -22.20
CA LEU A 108 15.03 -13.83 -23.63
C LEU A 108 15.87 -12.77 -24.36
N CYS A 109 15.76 -11.48 -23.97
CA CYS A 109 16.63 -10.42 -24.48
C CYS A 109 18.11 -10.66 -24.14
N GLU A 110 18.41 -11.10 -22.91
CA GLU A 110 19.79 -11.48 -22.51
C GLU A 110 20.35 -12.62 -23.39
N LEU A 111 19.48 -13.50 -23.88
CA LEU A 111 19.83 -14.65 -24.73
C LEU A 111 19.76 -14.36 -26.24
N LYS A 112 19.43 -13.12 -26.64
CA LYS A 112 19.23 -12.74 -28.06
C LYS A 112 20.43 -13.09 -28.95
N ALA A 113 21.64 -12.82 -28.48
CA ALA A 113 22.87 -13.12 -29.23
C ALA A 113 23.03 -14.64 -29.48
N PHE A 114 22.75 -15.45 -28.46
CA PHE A 114 22.77 -16.91 -28.58
C PHE A 114 21.73 -17.42 -29.57
N CYS A 115 20.48 -16.92 -29.48
CA CYS A 115 19.41 -17.29 -30.41
C CYS A 115 19.78 -16.96 -31.86
N ARG A 116 20.34 -15.78 -32.13
CA ARG A 116 20.79 -15.37 -33.47
C ARG A 116 21.91 -16.26 -34.01
N MET A 117 22.91 -16.55 -33.18
CA MET A 117 24.03 -17.42 -33.54
C MET A 117 23.56 -18.84 -33.89
N LYS A 118 22.56 -19.36 -33.16
CA LYS A 118 22.05 -20.72 -33.31
C LYS A 118 20.81 -20.86 -34.19
N ALA A 119 20.33 -19.77 -34.80
CA ALA A 119 19.15 -19.79 -35.66
C ALA A 119 19.34 -20.69 -36.90
N ALA A 120 20.54 -20.70 -37.50
CA ALA A 120 20.84 -21.55 -38.66
C ALA A 120 20.79 -23.05 -38.32
N ASP A 121 21.37 -23.44 -37.18
CA ASP A 121 21.39 -24.83 -36.70
C ASP A 121 20.02 -25.26 -36.14
N ILE A 122 19.27 -24.31 -35.56
CA ILE A 122 18.03 -24.54 -34.82
C ILE A 122 16.99 -23.48 -35.21
N PRO A 123 16.30 -23.65 -36.36
CA PRO A 123 15.36 -22.65 -36.88
C PRO A 123 14.23 -22.27 -35.91
N SER A 124 13.85 -23.17 -34.99
CA SER A 124 12.85 -22.88 -33.95
C SER A 124 13.26 -21.78 -32.94
N LEU A 125 14.53 -21.35 -32.94
CA LEU A 125 15.01 -20.21 -32.14
C LEU A 125 14.93 -18.88 -32.90
N GLU A 126 14.59 -18.93 -34.18
CA GLU A 126 14.55 -17.74 -35.03
C GLU A 126 13.33 -16.88 -34.70
N LEU A 127 13.59 -15.58 -34.53
CA LEU A 127 12.61 -14.52 -34.41
C LEU A 127 13.02 -13.41 -35.35
N SER A 128 12.04 -12.82 -36.03
CA SER A 128 12.30 -11.70 -36.93
C SER A 128 12.86 -10.50 -36.16
N ASN A 129 13.52 -9.58 -36.85
CA ASN A 129 13.97 -8.32 -36.21
C ASN A 129 12.79 -7.53 -35.64
N ASN A 130 11.62 -7.59 -36.28
CA ASN A 130 10.41 -6.97 -35.75
C ASN A 130 9.94 -7.65 -34.45
N ASP A 131 9.96 -8.98 -34.39
CA ASP A 131 9.62 -9.71 -33.15
C ASP A 131 10.55 -9.32 -32.00
N TRP A 132 11.86 -9.23 -32.25
CA TRP A 132 12.83 -8.77 -31.25
C TRP A 132 12.56 -7.34 -30.78
N ASN A 133 12.27 -6.41 -31.69
CA ASN A 133 11.95 -5.03 -31.36
C ASN A 133 10.68 -4.93 -30.51
N LEU A 134 9.64 -5.73 -30.82
CA LEU A 134 8.43 -5.81 -30.03
C LEU A 134 8.70 -6.37 -28.63
N ILE A 135 9.50 -7.43 -28.50
CA ILE A 135 9.89 -8.00 -27.20
C ILE A 135 10.65 -6.97 -26.36
N GLU A 136 11.61 -6.27 -26.95
CA GLU A 136 12.38 -5.22 -26.27
C GLU A 136 11.48 -4.04 -25.84
N SER A 137 10.52 -3.65 -26.68
CA SER A 137 9.50 -2.65 -26.36
C SER A 137 8.62 -3.06 -25.17
N LEU A 138 8.20 -4.34 -25.11
CA LEU A 138 7.46 -4.89 -23.97
C LEU A 138 8.30 -4.85 -22.69
N VAL A 139 9.56 -5.27 -22.75
CA VAL A 139 10.49 -5.25 -21.61
C VAL A 139 10.71 -3.83 -21.09
N LEU A 140 10.97 -2.88 -22.00
CA LEU A 140 11.14 -1.47 -21.67
C LEU A 140 9.91 -0.91 -20.94
N THR A 141 8.71 -1.26 -21.44
CA THR A 141 7.44 -0.80 -20.87
C THR A 141 7.14 -1.40 -19.51
N LEU A 142 7.38 -2.70 -19.34
CA LEU A 142 7.06 -3.43 -18.12
C LEU A 142 8.10 -3.22 -17.00
N ALA A 143 9.32 -2.78 -17.32
CA ALA A 143 10.38 -2.52 -16.35
C ALA A 143 9.98 -1.55 -15.20
N PRO A 144 9.46 -0.33 -15.46
CA PRO A 144 9.03 0.55 -14.37
C PRO A 144 7.92 -0.06 -13.51
N VAL A 145 7.00 -0.80 -14.15
CA VAL A 145 5.93 -1.51 -13.43
C VAL A 145 6.53 -2.60 -12.53
N LYS A 146 7.50 -3.38 -13.02
CA LYS A 146 8.19 -4.42 -12.26
C LYS A 146 8.83 -3.86 -11.00
N ILE A 147 9.57 -2.78 -11.14
CA ILE A 147 10.26 -2.11 -10.03
C ILE A 147 9.23 -1.67 -8.98
N GLY A 148 8.17 -0.98 -9.41
CA GLY A 148 7.15 -0.51 -8.49
C GLY A 148 6.34 -1.62 -7.83
N SER A 149 5.99 -2.69 -8.55
CA SER A 149 5.27 -3.81 -7.95
C SER A 149 6.08 -4.60 -6.93
N VAL A 150 7.40 -4.66 -7.06
CA VAL A 150 8.27 -5.22 -6.00
C VAL A 150 8.26 -4.30 -4.78
N GLN A 151 8.31 -2.98 -4.97
CA GLN A 151 8.18 -2.02 -3.85
C GLN A 151 6.85 -2.21 -3.12
N LEU A 152 5.78 -2.50 -3.86
CA LEU A 152 4.45 -2.73 -3.29
C LEU A 152 4.26 -4.07 -2.54
N GLN A 153 5.28 -4.93 -2.49
CA GLN A 153 5.22 -6.19 -1.74
C GLN A 153 5.73 -6.07 -0.31
N ARG A 154 6.28 -4.90 0.08
CA ARG A 154 6.67 -4.63 1.46
C ARG A 154 5.47 -4.72 2.40
N ALA A 155 5.70 -5.18 3.64
CA ALA A 155 4.63 -5.30 4.63
C ALA A 155 4.19 -3.95 5.20
N ASP A 156 5.08 -2.96 5.17
CA ASP A 156 4.98 -1.69 5.89
C ASP A 156 4.59 -0.51 4.99
N ILE A 157 3.85 -0.77 3.92
CA ILE A 157 3.49 0.24 2.92
C ILE A 157 2.31 1.06 3.39
N THR A 158 2.49 2.38 3.42
CA THR A 158 1.41 3.34 3.63
C THR A 158 0.74 3.73 2.31
N ILE A 159 -0.46 4.31 2.39
CA ILE A 159 -1.16 4.86 1.21
C ILE A 159 -0.28 5.91 0.48
N GLY A 160 0.48 6.70 1.22
CA GLY A 160 1.44 7.66 0.65
C GLY A 160 2.54 6.96 -0.15
N ASP A 161 3.17 5.92 0.39
CA ASP A 161 4.21 5.14 -0.32
C ASP A 161 3.65 4.52 -1.60
N PHE A 162 2.42 3.99 -1.53
CA PHE A 162 1.71 3.53 -2.73
C PHE A 162 1.54 4.65 -3.75
N TYR A 163 1.05 5.82 -3.35
CA TYR A 163 0.82 6.92 -4.28
C TYR A 163 2.11 7.42 -4.92
N GLY A 164 3.21 7.48 -4.16
CA GLY A 164 4.54 7.75 -4.68
C GLY A 164 5.02 6.69 -5.69
N CYS A 165 4.79 5.41 -5.40
CA CYS A 165 5.09 4.31 -6.32
C CYS A 165 4.24 4.39 -7.60
N TRP A 166 2.94 4.65 -7.46
CA TRP A 166 2.00 4.82 -8.57
C TRP A 166 2.45 5.93 -9.51
N TRP A 167 2.86 7.07 -8.97
CA TRP A 167 3.40 8.18 -9.74
C TRP A 167 4.69 7.81 -10.47
N LYS A 168 5.63 7.11 -9.81
CA LYS A 168 6.90 6.67 -10.42
C LYS A 168 6.67 5.72 -11.60
N ILE A 169 5.74 4.77 -11.46
CA ILE A 169 5.37 3.85 -12.53
C ILE A 169 4.81 4.62 -13.71
N ARG A 170 3.82 5.50 -13.46
CA ARG A 170 3.21 6.33 -14.51
C ARG A 170 4.24 7.17 -15.26
N ASN A 171 5.16 7.82 -14.54
CA ASN A 171 6.23 8.60 -15.16
C ASN A 171 7.19 7.71 -15.97
N GLY A 172 7.50 6.51 -15.48
CA GLY A 172 8.29 5.53 -16.23
C GLY A 172 7.63 5.07 -17.53
N LEU A 173 6.31 4.85 -17.51
CA LEU A 173 5.52 4.51 -18.70
C LEU A 173 5.49 5.67 -19.72
N ILE A 174 5.29 6.91 -19.25
CA ILE A 174 5.33 8.10 -20.10
C ILE A 174 6.70 8.23 -20.79
N LYS A 175 7.79 7.97 -20.06
CA LYS A 175 9.15 7.98 -20.63
C LYS A 175 9.39 6.86 -21.64
N ALA A 176 8.82 5.67 -21.43
CA ALA A 176 8.92 4.56 -22.37
C ALA A 176 8.18 4.86 -23.70
N ASN A 177 7.05 5.59 -23.63
CA ASN A 177 6.30 6.11 -24.78
C ASN A 177 5.96 5.07 -25.87
N THR A 178 5.76 3.81 -25.48
CA THR A 178 5.31 2.74 -26.37
C THR A 178 3.78 2.70 -26.44
N GLU A 179 3.22 1.99 -27.42
CA GLU A 179 1.77 1.80 -27.51
C GLU A 179 1.19 1.08 -26.29
N LEU A 180 1.90 0.06 -25.79
CA LEU A 180 1.56 -0.62 -24.55
C LEU A 180 1.61 0.36 -23.36
N ALA A 181 2.63 1.22 -23.30
CA ALA A 181 2.78 2.16 -22.20
C ALA A 181 1.62 3.15 -22.12
N LYS A 182 1.15 3.64 -23.28
CA LYS A 182 -0.04 4.50 -23.38
C LYS A 182 -1.28 3.78 -22.88
N SER A 183 -1.53 2.57 -23.35
CA SER A 183 -2.68 1.75 -22.94
C SER A 183 -2.71 1.48 -21.43
N ILE A 184 -1.57 1.11 -20.83
CA ILE A 184 -1.45 0.94 -19.38
C ILE A 184 -1.67 2.27 -18.66
N THR A 185 -1.09 3.37 -19.16
CA THR A 185 -1.24 4.71 -18.56
C THR A 185 -2.71 5.17 -18.56
N GLU A 186 -3.46 4.90 -19.63
CA GLU A 186 -4.89 5.21 -19.69
C GLU A 186 -5.70 4.41 -18.67
N SER A 187 -5.43 3.11 -18.51
CA SER A 187 -6.07 2.30 -17.46
C SER A 187 -5.72 2.83 -16.06
N MET A 188 -4.45 3.19 -15.83
CA MET A 188 -4.02 3.83 -14.59
C MET A 188 -4.77 5.13 -14.33
N LEU A 189 -4.92 6.01 -15.32
CA LEU A 189 -5.62 7.29 -15.12
C LEU A 189 -7.09 7.11 -14.71
N LYS A 190 -7.80 6.16 -15.32
CA LYS A 190 -9.19 5.82 -14.94
C LYS A 190 -9.27 5.34 -13.49
N ARG A 191 -8.39 4.42 -13.09
CA ARG A 191 -8.39 3.88 -11.72
C ARG A 191 -7.88 4.90 -10.69
N GLN A 192 -6.99 5.80 -11.08
CA GLN A 192 -6.52 6.90 -10.25
C GLN A 192 -7.67 7.85 -9.88
N GLN A 193 -8.59 8.15 -10.79
CA GLN A 193 -9.76 8.97 -10.46
C GLN A 193 -10.60 8.35 -9.35
N ILE A 194 -10.85 7.03 -9.42
CA ILE A 194 -11.60 6.28 -8.41
C ILE A 194 -10.88 6.30 -7.05
N LEU A 195 -9.55 6.10 -7.05
CA LEU A 195 -8.74 6.16 -5.83
C LEU A 195 -8.78 7.55 -5.19
N LEU A 196 -8.66 8.61 -6.00
CA LEU A 196 -8.66 10.00 -5.54
C LEU A 196 -10.05 10.53 -5.17
N ASP A 197 -11.12 9.84 -5.58
CA ASP A 197 -12.49 10.16 -5.15
C ASP A 197 -12.80 9.62 -3.74
N ASN A 198 -12.03 8.62 -3.27
CA ASN A 198 -12.20 8.03 -1.95
C ASN A 198 -11.66 8.93 -0.83
N ASP A 199 -12.57 9.34 0.07
CA ASP A 199 -12.28 10.23 1.21
C ASP A 199 -11.14 9.75 2.11
N LEU A 200 -11.06 8.44 2.36
CA LEU A 200 -10.06 7.83 3.24
C LEU A 200 -8.68 7.80 2.58
N PHE A 201 -8.64 7.55 1.27
CA PHE A 201 -7.41 7.60 0.48
C PHE A 201 -6.81 9.02 0.46
N VAL A 202 -7.64 10.04 0.19
CA VAL A 202 -7.17 11.44 0.18
C VAL A 202 -6.82 11.94 1.58
N ALA A 203 -7.52 11.49 2.63
CA ALA A 203 -7.18 11.79 4.02
C ALA A 203 -5.79 11.26 4.41
N ALA A 204 -5.47 10.03 4.00
CA ALA A 204 -4.16 9.43 4.24
C ALA A 204 -3.03 10.19 3.53
N ILE A 205 -3.24 10.62 2.28
CA ILE A 205 -2.26 11.43 1.56
C ILE A 205 -2.14 12.83 2.17
N PHE A 206 -3.24 13.40 2.66
CA PHE A 206 -3.23 14.73 3.27
C PHE A 206 -2.35 14.76 4.52
N LEU A 207 -2.40 13.71 5.36
CA LEU A 207 -1.55 13.53 6.54
C LEU A 207 -0.13 13.04 6.22
N ASP A 208 0.25 12.94 4.94
CA ASP A 208 1.61 12.61 4.54
C ASP A 208 2.30 13.85 3.93
N PRO A 209 3.14 14.58 4.67
CA PRO A 209 3.84 15.77 4.17
C PRO A 209 4.71 15.51 2.94
N ARG A 210 5.07 14.25 2.64
CA ARG A 210 5.84 13.88 1.44
C ARG A 210 5.02 14.06 0.17
N PHE A 211 3.71 13.87 0.25
CA PHE A 211 2.78 13.75 -0.87
C PHE A 211 1.57 14.69 -0.80
N GLN A 212 1.31 15.34 0.35
CA GLN A 212 0.26 16.36 0.53
C GLN A 212 0.25 17.43 -0.59
N PRO A 213 1.40 17.94 -1.10
CA PRO A 213 1.41 18.92 -2.19
C PRO A 213 0.83 18.41 -3.52
N LEU A 214 0.64 17.10 -3.69
CA LEU A 214 0.06 16.50 -4.89
C LEU A 214 -1.48 16.57 -4.91
N LEU A 215 -2.11 16.93 -3.77
CA LEU A 215 -3.56 17.03 -3.67
C LEU A 215 -4.06 18.37 -4.22
N THR A 216 -5.15 18.32 -4.99
CA THR A 216 -5.85 19.54 -5.41
C THR A 216 -6.61 20.17 -4.24
N PRO A 217 -6.95 21.47 -4.29
CA PRO A 217 -7.72 22.12 -3.22
C PRO A 217 -9.04 21.41 -2.90
N GLN A 218 -9.75 20.90 -3.91
CA GLN A 218 -10.99 20.15 -3.73
C GLN A 218 -10.76 18.84 -2.96
N MET A 219 -9.66 18.13 -3.25
CA MET A 219 -9.31 16.90 -2.57
C MET A 219 -8.88 17.16 -1.11
N LYS A 220 -8.18 18.27 -0.85
CA LYS A 220 -7.84 18.70 0.51
C LYS A 220 -9.10 18.97 1.34
N ILE A 221 -10.11 19.64 0.78
CA ILE A 221 -11.39 19.86 1.46
C ILE A 221 -12.07 18.53 1.82
N LYS A 222 -12.11 17.56 0.88
CA LYS A 222 -12.64 16.21 1.14
C LYS A 222 -11.89 15.51 2.28
N ALA A 223 -10.56 15.52 2.22
CA ALA A 223 -9.69 14.94 3.24
C ALA A 223 -9.95 15.55 4.63
N ILE A 224 -9.95 16.88 4.73
CA ILE A 224 -10.20 17.59 6.01
C ILE A 224 -11.58 17.24 6.57
N ASN A 225 -12.61 17.22 5.74
CA ASN A 225 -13.96 16.85 6.17
C ASN A 225 -14.02 15.41 6.70
N HIS A 226 -13.31 14.47 6.05
CA HIS A 226 -13.23 13.09 6.52
C HIS A 226 -12.47 12.99 7.85
N LEU A 227 -11.33 13.66 7.98
CA LEU A 227 -10.53 13.67 9.21
C LEU A 227 -11.29 14.30 10.39
N CYS A 228 -12.09 15.35 10.16
CA CYS A 228 -12.96 15.91 11.20
C CYS A 228 -14.01 14.89 11.70
N LYS A 229 -14.61 14.12 10.79
CA LYS A 229 -15.55 13.04 11.15
C LYS A 229 -14.84 11.93 11.94
N LEU A 230 -13.65 11.53 11.50
CA LEU A 230 -12.83 10.52 12.16
C LEU A 230 -12.44 10.96 13.58
N TRP A 231 -12.00 12.21 13.74
CA TRP A 231 -11.68 12.78 15.05
C TRP A 231 -12.87 12.76 15.99
N THR A 232 -14.05 13.19 15.52
CA THR A 232 -15.27 13.18 16.32
C THR A 232 -15.62 11.76 16.79
N LEU A 233 -15.41 10.76 15.92
CA LEU A 233 -15.61 9.35 16.25
C LEU A 233 -14.60 8.88 17.32
N ILE A 234 -13.31 9.20 17.17
CA ILE A 234 -12.27 8.86 18.16
C ILE A 234 -12.63 9.44 19.53
N GLN A 235 -12.96 10.73 19.59
CA GLN A 235 -13.33 11.40 20.85
C GLN A 235 -14.59 10.80 21.48
N THR A 236 -15.57 10.41 20.67
CA THR A 236 -16.78 9.73 21.16
C THR A 236 -16.46 8.36 21.75
N LEU A 237 -15.56 7.60 21.12
CA LEU A 237 -15.14 6.29 21.62
C LEU A 237 -14.33 6.42 22.92
N LYS A 238 -13.43 7.39 23.02
CA LYS A 238 -12.68 7.69 24.25
C LYS A 238 -13.61 7.96 25.43
N LYS A 239 -14.58 8.86 25.24
CA LYS A 239 -15.61 9.18 26.24
C LYS A 239 -16.41 7.96 26.69
N ARG A 240 -16.74 7.06 25.74
CA ARG A 240 -17.47 5.81 26.04
C ARG A 240 -16.61 4.77 26.77
N SER A 241 -15.30 4.76 26.54
CA SER A 241 -14.37 3.83 27.18
C SER A 241 -13.92 4.23 28.58
N GLY A 242 -14.31 5.43 29.07
CA GLY A 242 -13.95 5.89 30.41
C GLY A 242 -12.49 6.28 30.59
N TYR A 243 -11.71 6.45 29.51
CA TYR A 243 -10.34 6.96 29.59
C TYR A 243 -10.36 8.44 30.01
N SER A 244 -10.07 8.69 31.29
CA SER A 244 -9.63 9.98 31.80
C SER A 244 -8.17 10.20 31.39
N GLU A 245 -7.81 11.41 30.97
CA GLU A 245 -6.47 11.80 30.49
C GLU A 245 -5.34 11.74 31.55
N ASN A 246 -5.57 11.14 32.72
CA ASN A 246 -4.65 11.20 33.86
C ASN A 246 -3.77 9.97 34.08
N ASP A 247 -3.91 8.88 33.32
CA ASP A 247 -3.04 7.70 33.50
C ASP A 247 -1.88 7.70 32.49
N ILE A 248 -0.93 8.61 32.70
CA ILE A 248 0.45 8.41 32.26
C ILE A 248 1.10 7.47 33.30
N PRO A 249 1.73 6.34 32.92
CA PRO A 249 2.52 5.56 33.85
C PRO A 249 3.73 6.41 34.25
N ILE A 250 3.65 7.02 35.43
CA ILE A 250 4.84 7.56 36.10
C ILE A 250 5.62 6.35 36.58
N ASP A 251 6.84 6.23 36.07
CA ASP A 251 7.83 5.26 36.50
C ASP A 251 8.03 5.41 38.01
N GLU A 252 7.75 4.34 38.76
CA GLU A 252 7.99 4.29 40.20
C GLU A 252 9.51 4.22 40.43
N THR A 253 10.12 5.32 40.84
CA THR A 253 11.26 5.30 41.77
C THR A 253 11.43 6.68 42.41
N GLU A 254 10.74 6.90 43.52
CA GLU A 254 11.33 7.23 44.83
C GLU A 254 10.25 7.79 45.76
N LYS A 255 9.89 6.97 46.75
CA LYS A 255 9.13 7.40 47.93
C LYS A 255 10.05 8.22 48.83
N SER A 256 9.61 9.41 49.25
CA SER A 256 9.79 9.83 50.64
C SER A 256 8.84 10.99 51.02
N VAL A 257 7.85 10.67 51.86
CA VAL A 257 7.35 11.41 53.06
C VAL A 257 7.03 12.93 52.90
N LEU A 258 5.87 13.51 53.26
CA LEU A 258 4.78 13.22 54.21
C LEU A 258 3.50 13.95 53.76
N ASN A 259 2.35 13.31 53.88
CA ASN A 259 1.08 14.01 54.14
C ASN A 259 0.80 13.89 55.63
N MET A 260 0.77 15.01 56.36
CA MET A 260 -0.11 15.11 57.53
C MET A 260 -0.45 16.57 57.81
N SER A 261 -1.73 16.87 57.62
CA SER A 261 -2.44 18.05 58.09
C SER A 261 -2.40 18.15 59.61
N VAL A 262 -1.98 19.31 60.14
CA VAL A 262 -2.40 19.81 61.46
C VAL A 262 -2.63 21.32 61.35
N ASP A 263 -3.74 21.72 61.95
CA ASP A 263 -4.40 23.01 62.10
C ASP A 263 -3.55 24.15 62.76
N PRO A 264 -4.07 25.38 62.88
CA PRO A 264 -3.37 26.64 62.64
C PRO A 264 -2.75 27.28 63.89
N ALA A 265 -1.64 28.00 63.70
CA ALA A 265 -1.20 29.04 64.64
C ALA A 265 -0.24 30.02 63.94
N ASN A 266 -0.62 31.31 64.02
CA ASN A 266 0.14 32.54 63.80
C ASN A 266 1.65 32.41 63.59
N ASN A 267 2.15 33.00 62.50
CA ASN A 267 2.97 34.22 62.58
C ASN A 267 3.05 34.87 61.20
N ASP A 268 3.02 36.20 61.25
CA ASP A 268 3.12 37.16 60.17
C ASP A 268 4.32 36.88 59.24
N ASP A 269 4.09 36.98 57.94
CA ASP A 269 4.92 37.80 57.04
C ASP A 269 4.10 38.12 55.79
N ASP A 270 3.78 39.40 55.66
CA ASP A 270 3.25 40.07 54.48
C ASP A 270 4.18 39.81 53.27
N ASP A 271 3.62 39.25 52.21
CA ASP A 271 3.86 39.70 50.84
C ASP A 271 2.73 39.11 49.97
N ASP A 272 1.55 39.73 50.07
CA ASP A 272 0.46 39.52 49.13
C ASP A 272 0.89 40.22 47.83
N ASP A 273 1.56 39.47 46.95
CA ASP A 273 2.01 39.97 45.64
C ASP A 273 0.76 40.25 44.78
N ASP A 274 0.25 41.47 44.94
CA ASP A 274 -0.91 42.03 44.25
C ASP A 274 -0.79 41.88 42.73
N PHE A 275 0.44 41.81 42.21
CA PHE A 275 0.71 41.56 40.80
C PHE A 275 0.40 40.12 40.38
N GLU A 276 0.64 39.14 41.25
CA GLU A 276 0.38 37.73 41.01
C GLU A 276 -1.12 37.40 41.09
N ASN A 277 -1.85 38.08 41.98
CA ASN A 277 -3.31 38.02 42.01
C ASN A 277 -3.93 38.70 40.79
N PHE A 278 -3.38 39.83 40.32
CA PHE A 278 -3.78 40.48 39.07
C PHE A 278 -3.49 39.61 37.82
N LEU A 279 -2.36 38.90 37.78
CA LEU A 279 -2.02 37.93 36.72
C LEU A 279 -3.00 36.75 36.70
N LYS A 280 -3.40 36.23 37.87
CA LYS A 280 -4.40 35.15 37.98
C LYS A 280 -5.80 35.62 37.57
N GLU A 281 -6.18 36.84 37.90
CA GLU A 281 -7.47 37.43 37.47
C GLU A 281 -7.48 37.82 35.98
N SER A 282 -6.33 38.27 35.45
CA SER A 282 -6.15 38.55 34.02
C SER A 282 -6.07 37.26 33.18
N THR A 283 -5.64 36.15 33.79
CA THR A 283 -5.70 34.82 33.18
C THR A 283 -7.08 34.23 33.39
N THR A 284 -8.08 34.86 32.76
CA THR A 284 -9.42 34.29 32.66
C THR A 284 -9.32 32.94 31.96
N VAL A 285 -9.46 31.88 32.77
CA VAL A 285 -10.06 30.58 32.47
C VAL A 285 -10.07 30.26 30.97
N ILE A 286 -9.07 29.51 30.49
CA ILE A 286 -9.28 28.70 29.28
C ILE A 286 -10.25 27.60 29.70
N SER A 287 -11.53 27.96 29.69
CA SER A 287 -12.64 27.04 29.56
C SER A 287 -12.28 26.11 28.41
N ASN A 288 -12.31 24.79 28.66
CA ASN A 288 -12.15 23.72 27.68
C ASN A 288 -13.13 23.90 26.50
N GLN A 289 -12.81 24.82 25.60
CA GLN A 289 -13.36 24.90 24.26
C GLN A 289 -12.74 23.73 23.50
N PRO A 290 -13.53 22.87 22.84
CA PRO A 290 -12.97 21.83 22.00
C PRO A 290 -12.13 22.52 20.93
N VAL A 291 -10.82 22.25 20.92
CA VAL A 291 -9.91 22.76 19.90
C VAL A 291 -10.58 22.55 18.54
N ASN A 292 -10.80 23.64 17.79
CA ASN A 292 -11.45 23.56 16.50
C ASN A 292 -10.47 22.86 15.56
N ILE A 293 -10.57 21.53 15.45
CA ILE A 293 -9.61 20.70 14.73
C ILE A 293 -9.43 21.14 13.26
N LYS A 294 -10.44 21.84 12.72
CA LYS A 294 -10.36 22.43 11.38
C LYS A 294 -9.27 23.50 11.28
N SER A 295 -9.04 24.28 12.34
CA SER A 295 -7.95 25.27 12.40
C SER A 295 -6.57 24.59 12.43
N ILE A 296 -6.45 23.46 13.14
CA ILE A 296 -5.23 22.64 13.13
C ILE A 296 -4.95 22.14 11.72
N PHE A 297 -5.95 21.59 11.02
CA PHE A 297 -5.76 21.14 9.63
C PHE A 297 -5.40 22.28 8.67
N GLN A 298 -5.95 23.49 8.88
CA GLN A 298 -5.58 24.67 8.10
C GLN A 298 -4.13 25.11 8.35
N SER A 299 -3.67 25.03 9.60
CA SER A 299 -2.26 25.33 9.93
C SER A 299 -1.28 24.29 9.37
N PHE A 300 -1.75 23.04 9.23
CA PHE A 300 -0.97 21.94 8.68
C PHE A 300 -0.93 21.93 7.14
N ASP A 301 -1.95 22.52 6.50
CA ASP A 301 -2.01 22.66 5.04
C ASP A 301 -0.92 23.63 4.57
N GLY A 302 0.08 23.13 3.84
CA GLY A 302 1.21 23.94 3.40
C GLY A 302 2.45 23.84 4.29
N THR A 303 2.50 22.87 5.20
CA THR A 303 3.72 22.53 5.94
C THR A 303 4.88 22.18 4.99
N GLN A 304 6.10 22.42 5.46
CA GLN A 304 7.30 22.15 4.67
C GLN A 304 7.39 20.66 4.31
N ARG A 305 7.48 20.40 3.01
CA ARG A 305 7.62 19.04 2.47
C ARG A 305 8.90 18.38 3.00
N ILE A 306 8.77 17.16 3.51
CA ILE A 306 9.90 16.31 3.90
C ILE A 306 10.40 15.43 2.73
N SER A 307 11.58 14.81 2.85
CA SER A 307 12.10 13.91 1.82
C SER A 307 11.19 12.71 1.59
N TYR A 308 11.01 12.28 0.34
CA TYR A 308 10.16 11.11 0.02
C TYR A 308 10.71 9.79 0.57
N ASN A 309 11.99 9.75 0.94
CA ASN A 309 12.64 8.57 1.53
C ASN A 309 12.52 8.52 3.06
N SER A 310 11.98 9.56 3.70
CA SER A 310 11.82 9.60 5.15
C SER A 310 10.71 8.65 5.62
N ASP A 311 10.86 8.06 6.80
CA ASP A 311 9.78 7.29 7.43
C ASP A 311 8.73 8.25 8.00
N ILE A 312 7.50 8.10 7.50
CA ILE A 312 6.37 8.94 7.91
C ILE A 312 5.93 8.66 9.35
N ARG A 313 6.16 7.46 9.87
CA ARG A 313 5.83 7.09 11.25
C ARG A 313 6.78 7.75 12.23
N GLU A 314 8.08 7.78 11.91
CA GLU A 314 9.08 8.51 12.70
C GLU A 314 8.79 10.01 12.71
N TYR A 315 8.42 10.57 11.55
CA TYR A 315 7.98 11.96 11.45
C TYR A 315 6.84 12.25 12.44
N TRP A 316 5.76 11.46 12.39
CA TRP A 316 4.63 11.68 13.30
C TRP A 316 5.00 11.42 14.76
N ALA A 317 5.85 10.44 15.06
CA ALA A 317 6.34 10.20 16.41
C ALA A 317 7.07 11.41 16.98
N SER A 318 7.92 12.08 16.18
CA SER A 318 8.62 13.30 16.60
C SER A 318 7.68 14.50 16.83
N LYS A 319 6.52 14.51 16.17
CA LYS A 319 5.52 15.60 16.25
C LYS A 319 4.42 15.34 17.28
N LYS A 320 4.51 14.27 18.06
CA LYS A 320 3.50 13.89 19.06
C LYS A 320 3.20 14.99 20.08
N ASN A 321 4.23 15.70 20.57
CA ASN A 321 4.07 16.73 21.60
C ASN A 321 3.62 18.08 21.03
N GLU A 322 3.92 18.35 19.75
CA GLU A 322 3.59 19.61 19.08
C GLU A 322 2.17 19.57 18.48
N HIS A 323 1.75 18.42 17.96
CA HIS A 323 0.46 18.21 17.33
C HIS A 323 -0.15 16.85 17.75
N PRO A 324 -0.60 16.71 19.01
CA PRO A 324 -1.09 15.43 19.53
C PRO A 324 -2.32 14.92 18.76
N GLU A 325 -3.23 15.79 18.34
CA GLU A 325 -4.44 15.42 17.60
C GLU A 325 -4.12 14.90 16.19
N LEU A 326 -3.17 15.54 15.49
CA LEU A 326 -2.73 15.10 14.17
C LEU A 326 -1.94 13.79 14.26
N HIS A 327 -1.11 13.64 15.30
CA HIS A 327 -0.38 12.41 15.55
C HIS A 327 -1.33 11.21 15.72
N GLU A 328 -2.37 11.35 16.55
CA GLU A 328 -3.34 10.30 16.78
C GLU A 328 -4.12 9.94 15.51
N LEU A 329 -4.57 10.94 14.75
CA LEU A 329 -5.22 10.72 13.46
C LEU A 329 -4.28 10.05 12.45
N ALA A 330 -3.00 10.43 12.43
CA ALA A 330 -2.00 9.83 11.58
C ALA A 330 -1.76 8.37 11.95
N GLN A 331 -1.73 8.02 13.23
CA GLN A 331 -1.61 6.62 13.66
C GLN A 331 -2.76 5.76 13.12
N VAL A 332 -4.00 6.23 13.23
CA VAL A 332 -5.18 5.51 12.72
C VAL A 332 -5.16 5.42 11.19
N THR A 333 -4.82 6.51 10.52
CA THR A 333 -4.89 6.60 9.06
C THR A 333 -3.72 5.87 8.36
N LEU A 334 -2.52 5.91 8.95
CA LEU A 334 -1.34 5.22 8.42
C LEU A 334 -1.36 3.71 8.72
N ALA A 335 -2.15 3.26 9.69
CA ALA A 335 -2.39 1.84 9.95
C ALA A 335 -3.23 1.16 8.86
N ILE A 336 -3.83 1.94 7.96
CA ILE A 336 -4.63 1.41 6.86
C ILE A 336 -3.70 0.67 5.87
N PRO A 337 -3.91 -0.64 5.65
CA PRO A 337 -3.05 -1.40 4.75
C PRO A 337 -3.29 -0.96 3.30
N ALA A 338 -2.24 -0.48 2.62
CA ALA A 338 -2.30 -0.17 1.19
C ALA A 338 -2.42 -1.43 0.31
N THR A 339 -1.95 -2.58 0.81
CA THR A 339 -1.89 -3.83 0.04
C THR A 339 -2.39 -5.01 0.86
N GLN A 340 -2.91 -6.03 0.17
CA GLN A 340 -3.29 -7.31 0.76
C GLN A 340 -2.14 -8.33 0.75
N VAL A 341 -0.93 -7.94 0.34
CA VAL A 341 0.19 -8.86 0.09
C VAL A 341 0.63 -9.59 1.35
N SER A 342 0.58 -8.96 2.53
CA SER A 342 0.91 -9.63 3.80
C SER A 342 -0.09 -10.74 4.15
N VAL A 343 -1.37 -10.52 3.85
CA VAL A 343 -2.44 -11.50 4.04
C VAL A 343 -2.30 -12.65 3.03
N GLU A 344 -2.05 -12.35 1.76
CA GLU A 344 -1.82 -13.35 0.71
C GLU A 344 -0.60 -14.24 1.00
N ARG A 345 0.50 -13.66 1.54
CA ARG A 345 1.68 -14.43 1.97
C ARG A 345 1.36 -15.38 3.11
N THR A 346 0.56 -14.92 4.08
CA THR A 346 0.11 -15.74 5.20
C THR A 346 -0.76 -16.90 4.72
N PHE A 347 -1.75 -16.64 3.85
CA PHE A 347 -2.58 -17.70 3.26
C PHE A 347 -1.82 -18.63 2.32
N SER A 348 -0.80 -18.14 1.61
CA SER A 348 0.08 -19.01 0.80
C SER A 348 0.87 -19.95 1.69
N SER A 349 1.32 -19.48 2.85
CA SER A 349 1.99 -20.31 3.86
C SER A 349 1.03 -21.33 4.48
N LEU A 350 -0.24 -20.94 4.66
CA LEU A 350 -1.29 -21.82 5.18
C LEU A 350 -1.51 -23.05 4.30
N LYS A 351 -1.35 -22.95 2.98
CA LYS A 351 -1.49 -24.09 2.04
C LYS A 351 -0.53 -25.25 2.33
N PHE A 352 0.58 -25.00 3.03
CA PHE A 352 1.50 -26.06 3.44
C PHE A 352 1.03 -26.82 4.70
N ILE A 353 0.10 -26.23 5.46
CA ILE A 353 -0.40 -26.74 6.73
C ILE A 353 -1.77 -27.38 6.51
N LEU A 354 -2.69 -26.61 5.93
CA LEU A 354 -4.00 -27.04 5.51
C LEU A 354 -3.94 -27.40 4.02
N SER A 355 -3.95 -28.70 3.73
CA SER A 355 -3.99 -29.23 2.37
C SER A 355 -5.09 -30.27 2.26
N ASP A 356 -5.49 -30.64 1.04
CA ASP A 356 -6.55 -31.63 0.82
C ASP A 356 -6.24 -33.00 1.48
N LEU A 357 -4.96 -33.27 1.75
CA LEU A 357 -4.47 -34.48 2.42
C LEU A 357 -4.29 -34.32 3.94
N ARG A 358 -4.38 -33.10 4.47
CA ARG A 358 -4.25 -32.74 5.90
C ARG A 358 -5.37 -31.77 6.30
N GLY A 359 -6.61 -32.30 6.35
CA GLY A 359 -7.82 -31.52 6.61
C GLY A 359 -8.41 -31.62 8.03
N ASN A 360 -7.82 -32.43 8.93
CA ASN A 360 -8.43 -32.69 10.24
C ASN A 360 -8.00 -31.68 11.32
N LEU A 361 -8.01 -30.39 10.98
CA LEU A 361 -7.74 -29.29 11.91
C LEU A 361 -9.06 -28.65 12.32
N THR A 362 -9.27 -28.49 13.63
CA THR A 362 -10.40 -27.71 14.14
C THR A 362 -10.23 -26.23 13.78
N PRO A 363 -11.31 -25.48 13.54
CA PRO A 363 -11.24 -24.05 13.22
C PRO A 363 -10.40 -23.21 14.21
N SER A 364 -10.51 -23.49 15.51
CA SER A 364 -9.76 -22.79 16.57
C SER A 364 -8.25 -23.00 16.50
N LEU A 365 -7.83 -24.24 16.22
CA LEU A 365 -6.42 -24.57 16.03
C LEU A 365 -5.88 -23.92 14.75
N LEU A 366 -6.68 -23.90 13.67
CA LEU A 366 -6.31 -23.22 12.43
C LEU A 366 -6.12 -21.71 12.64
N GLU A 367 -7.03 -21.07 13.35
CA GLU A 367 -6.93 -19.65 13.72
C GLU A 367 -5.69 -19.37 14.57
N SER A 368 -5.41 -20.21 15.56
CA SER A 368 -4.21 -20.11 16.41
C SER A 368 -2.92 -20.23 15.59
N ILE A 369 -2.87 -21.16 14.64
CA ILE A 369 -1.73 -21.34 13.73
C ILE A 369 -1.56 -20.10 12.86
N ILE A 370 -2.63 -19.58 12.26
CA ILE A 370 -2.58 -18.38 11.43
C ILE A 370 -2.09 -17.18 12.25
N PHE A 371 -2.57 -17.03 13.48
CA PHE A 371 -2.14 -15.95 14.37
C PHE A 371 -0.64 -16.01 14.68
N ILE A 372 -0.11 -17.20 14.99
CA ILE A 372 1.32 -17.40 15.23
C ILE A 372 2.12 -17.08 13.97
N ILE A 373 1.70 -17.59 12.80
CA ILE A 373 2.39 -17.33 11.52
C ILE A 373 2.40 -15.83 11.23
N PHE A 374 1.26 -15.17 11.39
CA PHE A 374 1.16 -13.73 11.14
C PHE A 374 2.11 -12.95 12.06
N ARG A 375 2.17 -13.27 13.36
CA ARG A 375 3.08 -12.58 14.30
C ARG A 375 4.57 -12.86 14.11
N VAL A 376 4.93 -14.04 13.60
CA VAL A 376 6.33 -14.46 13.45
C VAL A 376 6.91 -14.03 12.10
N PHE A 377 6.08 -13.96 11.05
CA PHE A 377 6.55 -13.77 9.67
C PHE A 377 6.09 -12.45 9.00
N VAL A 378 5.24 -11.65 9.66
CA VAL A 378 4.77 -10.33 9.20
C VAL A 378 5.03 -9.31 10.31
#